data_AF-A0A7R9WH48-F1
#
_entry.id   AF-A0A7R9WH48-F1
#
_cell.length_a   1.000
_cell.length_b   1.000
_cell.length_c   1.000
_cell.angle_alpha   90.00
_cell.angle_beta   90.00
_cell.angle_gamma   90.00
#
_symmetry.space_group_name_H-M   'P 1'
#
loop_
_entity.id
_entity.type
_entity.pdbx_description
1 polymer ?
#
loop_
_entity_poly.entity_id
_entity_poly.type
_entity_poly.pdbx_seq_one_letter_code
_entity_poly.pdbx_strand_id
1 'polypeptide(L)'
;GELAILYNDQSVAEQRSLAVAFSALMRPEFDLLRSTLFPLRDDYVRFRKTVINLVLCTDIASPERLQIAKSKWKEAFGETGAMRERRQRRERHSRLRQRQRKERSPQHERDREYHDAVEK
;
A
#
# COMPACT_ATOMS: atom_id res chain seq x y z
N GLY A 1 -6.86 -31.39 11.25
CA GLY A 1 -7.09 -31.01 9.85
C GLY A 1 -6.24 -29.81 9.53
N GLU A 2 -5.47 -29.85 8.45
CA GLU A 2 -4.37 -28.91 8.10
C GLU A 2 -4.73 -27.41 8.16
N LEU A 3 -6.01 -27.05 8.07
CA LEU A 3 -6.46 -25.66 8.11
C LEU A 3 -6.49 -25.03 9.51
N ALA A 4 -6.65 -25.84 10.58
CA ALA A 4 -6.66 -25.32 11.95
C ALA A 4 -5.27 -24.84 12.42
N ILE A 5 -4.21 -25.30 11.74
CA ILE A 5 -2.81 -24.97 12.07
C ILE A 5 -2.34 -23.68 11.38
N LEU A 6 -3.00 -23.26 10.28
CA LEU A 6 -2.54 -22.12 9.48
C LEU A 6 -2.97 -20.74 10.03
N TYR A 7 -3.99 -20.69 10.89
CA TYR A 7 -4.64 -19.41 11.29
C TYR A 7 -4.55 -19.13 12.80
N ASN A 8 -3.34 -19.31 13.32
CA ASN A 8 -2.87 -18.98 14.68
C ASN A 8 -3.35 -17.58 15.15
N ASP A 9 -4.47 -17.50 15.87
CA ASP A 9 -5.05 -16.30 16.55
C ASP A 9 -5.23 -15.02 15.71
N GLN A 10 -5.22 -15.11 14.38
CA GLN A 10 -5.43 -13.98 13.46
C GLN A 10 -6.86 -13.98 12.88
N SER A 11 -7.47 -12.80 12.67
CA SER A 11 -8.83 -12.66 12.11
C SER A 11 -9.95 -13.34 12.91
N VAL A 12 -9.93 -13.24 14.24
CA VAL A 12 -10.88 -13.94 15.12
C VAL A 12 -12.35 -13.65 14.75
N ALA A 13 -12.66 -12.39 14.41
CA ALA A 13 -14.01 -11.98 14.05
C ALA A 13 -14.44 -12.55 12.69
N GLU A 14 -13.55 -12.54 11.71
CA GLU A 14 -13.77 -13.07 10.36
C GLU A 14 -13.90 -14.60 10.40
N GLN A 15 -13.06 -15.28 11.18
CA GLN A 15 -13.16 -16.72 11.41
C GLN A 15 -14.50 -17.09 12.08
N ARG A 16 -14.93 -16.31 13.09
CA ARG A 16 -16.25 -16.50 13.72
C ARG A 16 -17.38 -16.29 12.71
N SER A 17 -17.29 -15.26 11.87
CA SER A 17 -18.26 -14.97 10.83
C SER A 17 -18.36 -16.11 9.81
N LEU A 18 -17.22 -16.66 9.36
CA LEU A 18 -17.16 -17.82 8.49
C LEU A 18 -17.79 -19.06 9.14
N ALA A 19 -17.48 -19.32 10.42
CA ALA A 19 -18.05 -20.46 11.14
C ALA A 19 -19.58 -20.36 11.22
N VAL A 20 -20.12 -19.21 11.65
CA VAL A 20 -21.57 -18.97 11.73
C VAL A 20 -22.23 -19.11 10.36
N ALA A 21 -21.66 -18.50 9.31
CA ALA A 21 -22.22 -18.53 7.97
C ALA A 21 -22.26 -19.95 7.39
N PHE A 22 -21.17 -20.72 7.48
CA PHE A 22 -21.16 -22.10 6.99
C PHE A 22 -22.05 -23.02 7.82
N SER A 23 -22.10 -22.85 9.15
CA SER A 23 -23.03 -23.61 9.98
C SER A 23 -24.49 -23.33 9.62
N ALA A 24 -24.85 -22.06 9.36
CA ALA A 24 -26.18 -21.70 8.89
C ALA A 24 -26.48 -22.28 7.51
N LEU A 25 -25.54 -22.19 6.56
CA LEU A 25 -25.69 -22.70 5.19
C LEU A 25 -25.89 -24.22 5.13
N MET A 26 -25.36 -24.97 6.11
CA MET A 26 -25.48 -26.42 6.17
C MET A 26 -26.80 -26.91 6.79
N ARG A 27 -27.68 -25.99 7.24
CA ARG A 27 -29.02 -26.35 7.72
C ARG A 27 -29.88 -26.93 6.58
N PRO A 28 -30.78 -27.89 6.85
CA PRO A 28 -31.59 -28.55 5.81
C PRO A 28 -32.45 -27.60 4.98
N GLU A 29 -32.88 -26.49 5.58
CA GLU A 29 -33.71 -25.45 4.94
C GLU A 29 -33.03 -24.80 3.72
N PHE A 30 -31.69 -24.90 3.61
CA PHE A 30 -30.90 -24.35 2.51
C PHE A 30 -30.43 -25.42 1.51
N ASP A 31 -30.97 -26.65 1.54
CA ASP A 31 -30.58 -27.73 0.62
C ASP A 31 -30.71 -27.32 -0.84
N LEU A 32 -31.82 -26.67 -1.21
CA LEU A 32 -32.02 -26.17 -2.57
C LEU A 32 -30.94 -25.15 -2.95
N LEU A 33 -30.68 -24.17 -2.09
CA LEU A 33 -29.65 -23.16 -2.30
C LEU A 33 -28.26 -23.79 -2.49
N ARG A 34 -27.91 -24.79 -1.67
CA ARG A 34 -26.65 -25.52 -1.79
C ARG A 34 -26.54 -26.26 -3.12
N SER A 35 -27.62 -26.95 -3.52
CA SER A 35 -27.67 -27.67 -4.80
C SER A 35 -27.55 -26.73 -6.01
N THR A 36 -28.03 -25.49 -5.90
CA THR A 36 -27.89 -24.45 -6.93
C THR A 36 -26.50 -23.81 -6.94
N LEU A 37 -25.91 -23.52 -5.78
CA LEU A 37 -24.61 -22.84 -5.68
C LEU A 37 -23.41 -23.75 -5.97
N PHE A 38 -23.50 -25.02 -5.58
CA PHE A 38 -22.43 -25.99 -5.73
C PHE A 38 -23.00 -27.40 -5.97
N PRO A 39 -23.49 -27.69 -7.20
CA PRO A 39 -24.10 -28.97 -7.52
C PRO A 39 -23.12 -30.14 -7.39
N LEU A 40 -21.82 -29.90 -7.61
CA LEU A 40 -20.76 -30.90 -7.46
C LEU A 40 -19.92 -30.62 -6.22
N ARG A 41 -19.28 -31.67 -5.70
CA ARG A 41 -18.37 -31.57 -4.56
C ARG A 41 -17.20 -30.61 -4.82
N ASP A 42 -16.70 -30.56 -6.04
CA ASP A 42 -15.59 -29.67 -6.43
C ASP A 42 -16.04 -28.20 -6.46
N ASP A 43 -17.30 -27.93 -6.84
CA ASP A 43 -17.90 -26.60 -6.76
C ASP A 43 -17.99 -26.13 -5.32
N TYR A 44 -18.31 -27.03 -4.37
CA TYR A 44 -18.33 -26.70 -2.96
C TYR A 44 -16.93 -26.34 -2.44
N VAL A 45 -15.91 -27.11 -2.82
CA VAL A 45 -14.52 -26.81 -2.45
C VAL A 45 -14.10 -25.44 -2.98
N ARG A 46 -14.43 -25.14 -4.25
CA ARG A 46 -14.12 -23.86 -4.88
C ARG A 46 -14.89 -22.70 -4.22
N PHE A 47 -16.19 -22.85 -4.01
CA PHE A 47 -17.04 -21.89 -3.33
C PHE A 47 -16.51 -21.58 -1.92
N ARG A 48 -16.25 -22.62 -1.14
CA ARG A 48 -15.73 -22.49 0.22
C ARG A 48 -14.40 -21.74 0.25
N LYS A 49 -13.47 -22.09 -0.63
CA LYS A 49 -12.16 -21.41 -0.72
C LYS A 49 -12.32 -19.93 -1.09
N THR A 50 -13.18 -19.62 -2.06
CA THR A 50 -13.45 -18.23 -2.47
C THR A 50 -14.05 -17.41 -1.33
N VAL A 51 -15.06 -17.92 -0.64
CA VAL A 51 -15.72 -17.21 0.48
C VAL A 51 -14.74 -17.00 1.64
N ILE A 52 -13.95 -18.02 2.00
CA ILE A 52 -12.92 -17.89 3.05
C ILE A 52 -11.93 -16.78 2.68
N ASN A 53 -11.39 -16.79 1.46
CA ASN A 53 -10.45 -15.77 1.02
C ASN A 53 -11.08 -14.37 1.04
N LEU A 54 -12.32 -14.23 0.57
CA LEU A 54 -13.01 -12.95 0.52
C LEU A 54 -13.19 -12.35 1.92
N VAL A 55 -13.64 -13.16 2.89
CA VAL A 55 -13.89 -12.70 4.27
C VAL A 55 -12.57 -12.48 5.02
N LEU A 56 -11.55 -13.32 4.84
CA LEU A 56 -10.24 -13.07 5.47
C LEU A 56 -9.55 -11.81 4.93
N CYS A 57 -9.86 -11.38 3.70
CA CYS A 57 -9.39 -10.12 3.16
C CYS A 57 -10.04 -8.89 3.81
N THR A 58 -11.14 -9.04 4.56
CA THR A 58 -11.77 -7.93 5.29
C THR A 58 -11.18 -7.72 6.68
N ASP A 59 -10.25 -8.58 7.12
CA ASP A 59 -9.51 -8.35 8.37
C ASP A 59 -8.61 -7.14 8.23
N ILE A 60 -9.15 -5.99 8.65
CA ILE A 60 -8.47 -4.70 8.73
C ILE A 60 -7.52 -4.58 9.92
N ALA A 61 -7.60 -5.51 10.88
CA ALA A 61 -6.92 -5.42 12.17
C ALA A 61 -5.54 -6.09 12.18
N SER A 62 -5.23 -6.95 11.20
CA SER A 62 -3.90 -7.56 11.09
C SER A 62 -2.84 -6.53 10.66
N PRO A 63 -1.85 -6.22 11.52
CA PRO A 63 -0.76 -5.31 11.18
C PRO A 63 0.05 -5.80 9.97
N GLU A 64 0.26 -7.12 9.86
CA GLU A 64 0.96 -7.73 8.72
C GLU A 64 0.20 -7.51 7.40
N ARG A 65 -1.12 -7.74 7.39
CA ARG A 65 -1.94 -7.51 6.18
C ARG A 65 -2.00 -6.05 5.79
N LEU A 66 -2.12 -5.15 6.77
CA LEU A 66 -2.05 -3.72 6.53
C LEU A 66 -0.70 -3.31 5.93
N GLN A 67 0.41 -3.89 6.42
CA GLN A 67 1.74 -3.64 5.85
C GLN A 67 1.88 -4.17 4.43
N ILE A 68 1.35 -5.36 4.13
CA ILE A 68 1.33 -5.91 2.77
C ILE A 68 0.52 -5.00 1.83
N ALA A 69 -0.67 -4.56 2.27
CA ALA A 69 -1.51 -3.65 1.49
C ALA A 69 -0.81 -2.31 1.23
N LYS A 70 -0.20 -1.71 2.27
CA LYS A 70 0.61 -0.49 2.16
C LYS A 70 1.78 -0.66 1.18
N SER A 71 2.45 -1.81 1.23
CA SER A 71 3.59 -2.13 0.36
C SER A 71 3.17 -2.22 -1.10
N LYS A 72 2.09 -2.96 -1.40
CA LYS A 72 1.52 -3.07 -2.75
C LYS A 72 1.00 -1.74 -3.28
N TRP A 73 0.37 -0.94 -2.43
CA TRP A 73 -0.04 0.43 -2.78
C TRP A 73 1.15 1.32 -3.12
N LYS A 74 2.23 1.24 -2.34
CA LYS A 74 3.47 1.98 -2.61
C LYS A 74 4.18 1.49 -3.87
N GLU A 75 4.07 0.20 -4.20
CA GLU A 75 4.60 -0.35 -5.44
C GLU A 75 3.80 0.12 -6.67
N ALA A 76 2.47 0.05 -6.60
CA ALA A 76 1.58 0.40 -7.70
C ALA A 76 1.44 1.92 -7.92
N PHE A 77 1.42 2.70 -6.83
CA PHE A 77 1.10 4.14 -6.85
C PHE A 77 2.14 5.02 -6.14
N GLY A 78 3.23 4.45 -5.63
CA GLY A 78 4.31 5.25 -5.05
C GLY A 78 5.10 6.04 -6.09
N GLU A 79 6.03 6.87 -5.62
CA GLU A 79 6.93 7.63 -6.51
C GLU A 79 7.62 6.68 -7.51
N THR A 80 7.22 6.79 -8.77
CA THR A 80 7.86 6.09 -9.88
C THR A 80 9.30 6.58 -10.05
N GLY A 81 10.17 5.77 -10.66
CA GLY A 81 11.56 6.16 -10.94
C GLY A 81 11.65 7.52 -11.65
N ALA A 82 10.77 7.77 -12.62
CA ALA A 82 10.66 9.05 -13.32
C ALA A 82 10.29 10.22 -12.41
N MET A 83 9.40 10.01 -11.42
CA MET A 83 9.00 11.04 -10.46
C MET A 83 10.15 11.38 -9.50
N ARG A 84 10.89 10.36 -9.05
CA ARG A 84 12.09 10.52 -8.21
C ARG A 84 13.19 11.30 -8.93
N GLU A 85 13.47 10.94 -10.18
CA GLU A 85 14.47 11.63 -11.01
C GLU A 85 14.12 13.10 -11.25
N ARG A 86 12.85 13.38 -11.56
CA ARG A 86 12.36 14.76 -11.74
C ARG A 86 12.54 15.58 -10.47
N ARG A 87 12.23 15.00 -9.31
CA ARG A 87 12.42 15.65 -8.01
C ARG A 87 13.90 15.90 -7.72
N GLN A 88 14.77 14.91 -7.88
CA GLN A 88 16.21 15.06 -7.69
C GLN A 88 16.82 16.11 -8.64
N ARG A 89 16.34 16.18 -9.89
CA ARG A 89 16.78 17.19 -10.86
C ARG A 89 16.37 18.60 -10.41
N ARG A 90 15.14 18.77 -9.92
CA ARG A 90 14.65 20.04 -9.34
C ARG A 90 15.46 20.45 -8.12
N GLU A 91 15.75 19.53 -7.22
CA GLU A 91 16.54 19.79 -6.01
C GLU A 91 17.99 20.17 -6.36
N ARG A 92 18.64 19.44 -7.28
CA ARG A 92 19.99 19.79 -7.79
C ARG A 92 20.03 21.18 -8.41
N HIS A 93 19.06 21.51 -9.26
CA HIS A 93 18.99 22.81 -9.91
C HIS A 93 18.72 23.94 -8.91
N SER A 94 17.88 23.70 -7.90
CA SER A 94 17.65 24.65 -6.80
C SER A 94 18.92 24.93 -6.00
N ARG A 95 19.68 23.87 -5.63
CA ARG A 95 20.96 24.01 -4.92
C ARG A 95 22.01 24.75 -5.75
N LEU A 96 22.08 24.47 -7.06
CA LEU A 96 22.99 25.17 -7.96
C LEU A 96 22.66 26.66 -8.04
N ARG A 97 21.37 27.01 -8.15
CA ARG A 97 20.92 28.41 -8.14
C ARG A 97 21.22 29.13 -6.83
N GLN A 98 21.07 28.46 -5.70
CA GLN A 98 21.45 29.04 -4.40
C GLN A 98 22.96 29.26 -4.29
N ARG A 99 23.79 28.32 -4.77
CA ARG A 99 25.26 28.48 -4.81
C ARG A 99 25.67 29.66 -5.69
N GLN A 100 25.16 29.73 -6.92
CA GLN A 100 25.46 30.84 -7.84
C GLN A 100 25.00 32.20 -7.30
N ARG A 101 23.87 32.25 -6.57
CA ARG A 101 23.45 33.47 -5.86
C ARG A 101 24.46 33.87 -4.78
N LYS A 102 24.90 32.90 -3.95
CA LYS A 102 25.90 33.16 -2.90
C LYS A 102 27.27 33.53 -3.44
N GLU A 103 27.65 33.08 -4.64
CA GLU A 103 28.93 33.43 -5.27
C GLU A 103 28.89 34.79 -5.98
N ARG A 104 27.72 35.21 -6.49
CA ARG A 104 27.54 36.53 -7.11
C ARG A 104 27.47 37.67 -6.09
N SER A 105 26.97 37.43 -4.89
CA SER A 105 26.88 38.47 -3.84
C SER A 105 28.26 39.04 -3.43
N PRO A 106 29.29 38.23 -3.12
CA PRO A 106 30.63 38.73 -2.79
C PRO A 106 31.35 39.38 -3.97
N GLN A 107 31.12 38.90 -5.19
CA GLN A 107 31.75 39.49 -6.38
C GLN A 107 31.18 40.89 -6.65
N HIS A 108 29.87 41.06 -6.56
CA HIS A 108 29.22 42.37 -6.76
C HIS A 108 29.59 43.39 -5.67
N GLU A 109 29.82 42.94 -4.43
CA GLU A 109 30.33 43.81 -3.34
C GLU A 109 31.77 44.25 -3.60
N ARG A 110 32.66 43.34 -4.00
CA ARG A 110 34.05 43.70 -4.35
C ARG A 110 34.14 44.62 -5.56
N ASP A 111 33.31 44.40 -6.58
CA ASP A 111 33.29 45.23 -7.79
C ASP A 111 32.79 46.66 -7.49
N ARG A 112 31.82 46.81 -6.57
CA ARG A 112 31.39 48.14 -6.07
C ARG A 112 32.47 48.83 -5.26
N GLU A 113 33.08 48.12 -4.32
CA GLU A 113 34.12 48.67 -3.45
C GLU A 113 35.37 49.11 -4.24
N TYR A 114 35.71 48.38 -5.31
CA TYR A 114 36.76 48.79 -6.25
C TYR A 114 36.38 50.05 -7.04
N HIS A 115 35.14 50.14 -7.56
CA HIS A 115 34.68 51.32 -8.30
C HIS A 115 34.66 52.59 -7.42
N ASP A 116 34.18 52.45 -6.18
CA ASP A 116 34.16 53.54 -5.19
C ASP A 116 35.57 53.98 -4.75
N ALA A 117 36.56 53.08 -4.82
CA ALA A 117 37.95 53.38 -4.51
C ALA A 117 38.71 54.05 -5.66
N VAL A 118 38.28 53.85 -6.92
CA VAL A 118 38.90 54.48 -8.11
C VAL A 118 38.34 55.88 -8.37
N GLU A 119 37.14 56.20 -7.88
CA GLU A 119 36.51 57.53 -8.00
C GLU A 119 36.94 58.55 -6.91
N LYS A 120 37.87 58.19 -6.02
CA LYS A 120 38.45 59.09 -5.00
C LYS A 120 39.91 59.43 -5.32
#